data_AF-C3X887-F1
#
_entry.id   AF-C3X887-F1
#
_cell.length_a   1.000
_cell.length_b   1.000
_cell.length_c   1.000
_cell.angle_alpha   90.00
_cell.angle_beta   90.00
_cell.angle_gamma   90.00
#
_symmetry.space_group_name_H-M   'P 1'
#
loop_
_entity.id
_entity.type
_entity.pdbx_description
1 polymer ?
#
loop_
_entity_poly.entity_id
_entity_poly.type
_entity_poly.pdbx_seq_one_letter_code
_entity_poly.pdbx_strand_id
1 'polypeptide(L)'
;MQEKSKTLHKKTFINQGETMMDEWTRLTANRVFISDLGENQTTEIDGVKTEIGRFAVWAPVPKGNHNVVEVGSDVVALMHKYDVPAERVLRLLTNGGCHG
;
A
#
# COMPACT_ATOMS: atom_id res chain seq x y z
N MET A 1 -6.99 56.03 7.96
CA MET A 1 -7.33 55.17 6.82
C MET A 1 -6.97 53.74 7.19
N GLN A 2 -7.97 52.88 7.38
CA GLN A 2 -7.78 51.44 7.55
C GLN A 2 -7.81 50.81 6.15
N GLU A 3 -6.76 50.09 5.75
CA GLU A 3 -6.89 49.17 4.61
C GLU A 3 -6.07 47.89 4.81
N LYS A 4 -6.73 46.97 5.52
CA LYS A 4 -6.84 45.53 5.25
C LYS A 4 -5.55 44.76 4.93
N SER A 5 -4.97 44.20 6.00
CA SER A 5 -4.12 43.02 5.95
C SER A 5 -4.79 41.90 5.15
N LYS A 6 -4.20 41.54 4.00
CA LYS A 6 -4.63 40.38 3.21
C LYS A 6 -4.13 39.12 3.91
N THR A 7 -5.03 38.43 4.61
CA THR A 7 -4.81 37.09 5.11
C THR A 7 -4.50 36.15 3.95
N LEU A 8 -3.23 35.72 3.87
CA LEU A 8 -2.76 34.72 2.95
C LEU A 8 -3.43 33.38 3.31
N HIS A 9 -4.53 33.07 2.65
CA HIS A 9 -5.09 31.73 2.68
C HIS A 9 -4.06 30.82 2.02
N LYS A 10 -3.44 29.97 2.84
CA LYS A 10 -2.53 28.90 2.42
C LYS A 10 -3.35 27.89 1.64
N LYS A 11 -3.66 28.21 0.39
CA LYS A 11 -4.32 27.32 -0.55
C LYS A 11 -3.24 26.31 -0.92
N THR A 12 -3.36 25.09 -0.41
CA THR A 12 -2.49 23.98 -0.78
C THR A 12 -2.71 23.72 -2.26
N PHE A 13 -1.89 24.37 -3.10
CA PHE A 13 -1.77 24.03 -4.51
C PHE A 13 -1.02 22.71 -4.55
N ILE A 14 -1.77 21.61 -4.68
CA ILE A 14 -1.23 20.37 -5.22
C ILE A 14 -0.76 20.70 -6.64
N ASN A 15 0.56 20.84 -6.80
CA ASN A 15 1.19 21.04 -8.09
C ASN A 15 0.90 19.82 -8.95
N GLN A 16 0.31 20.03 -10.13
CA GLN A 16 0.06 19.00 -11.15
C GLN A 16 1.39 18.58 -11.80
N GLY A 17 2.26 17.95 -11.00
CA GLY A 17 3.59 17.49 -11.41
C GLY A 17 4.18 16.41 -10.51
N GLU A 18 3.48 15.95 -9.46
CA GLU A 18 3.85 14.70 -8.79
C GLU A 18 3.58 13.55 -9.75
N THR A 19 4.65 12.92 -10.23
CA THR A 19 4.54 11.76 -11.10
C THR A 19 4.14 10.56 -10.26
N MET A 20 3.48 9.56 -10.86
CA MET A 20 3.10 8.31 -10.17
C MET A 20 4.28 7.63 -9.45
N MET A 21 5.52 7.87 -9.92
CA MET A 21 6.76 7.41 -9.29
C MET A 21 7.08 8.12 -7.96
N ASP A 22 6.76 9.40 -7.81
CA ASP A 22 7.02 10.17 -6.60
C ASP A 22 6.08 9.73 -5.47
N GLU A 23 4.81 9.49 -5.79
CA GLU A 23 3.83 8.97 -4.84
C GLU A 23 4.16 7.53 -4.42
N TRP A 24 4.53 6.68 -5.40
CA TRP A 24 5.00 5.32 -5.13
C TRP A 24 6.19 5.30 -4.18
N THR A 25 7.19 6.15 -4.44
CA THR A 25 8.38 6.27 -3.60
C THR A 25 7.99 6.76 -2.21
N ARG A 26 7.09 7.73 -2.09
CA ARG A 26 6.61 8.24 -0.79
C ARG A 26 5.93 7.16 0.05
N LEU A 27 5.12 6.31 -0.60
CA LEU A 27 4.32 5.28 0.07
C LEU A 27 5.13 4.03 0.43
N THR A 28 6.11 3.66 -0.39
CA THR A 28 6.80 2.36 -0.29
C THR A 28 8.25 2.47 0.14
N ALA A 29 8.98 3.54 -0.16
CA ALA A 29 10.43 3.57 0.08
C ALA A 29 10.76 3.50 1.58
N ASN A 30 11.61 2.52 1.95
CA ASN A 30 12.05 2.25 3.32
C ASN A 30 10.90 2.01 4.31
N ARG A 31 9.74 1.55 3.83
CA ARG A 31 8.53 1.36 4.64
C ARG A 31 7.93 -0.02 4.39
N VAL A 32 7.28 -0.55 5.42
CA VAL A 32 6.47 -1.76 5.27
C VAL A 32 5.17 -1.40 4.55
N PHE A 33 4.77 -2.20 3.57
CA PHE A 33 3.49 -2.07 2.89
C PHE A 33 2.89 -3.45 2.61
N ILE A 34 1.59 -3.49 2.32
CA ILE A 34 0.89 -4.73 1.99
C ILE A 34 0.42 -4.63 0.55
N SER A 35 0.63 -5.68 -0.25
CA SER A 35 0.05 -5.79 -1.58
C SER A 35 -1.02 -6.87 -1.61
N ASP A 36 -2.15 -6.58 -2.23
CA ASP A 36 -3.13 -7.55 -2.64
C ASP A 36 -2.66 -8.26 -3.91
N LEU A 37 -2.52 -9.59 -3.84
CA LEU A 37 -2.10 -10.45 -4.95
C LEU A 37 -3.26 -10.81 -5.89
N GLY A 38 -4.48 -10.40 -5.58
CA GLY A 38 -5.69 -10.65 -6.37
C GLY A 38 -6.37 -11.98 -6.07
N GLU A 39 -5.58 -13.05 -5.98
CA GLU A 39 -6.05 -14.41 -5.70
C GLU A 39 -5.31 -15.03 -4.49
N ASN A 40 -5.90 -16.09 -3.94
CA ASN A 40 -5.29 -16.81 -2.83
C ASN A 40 -4.11 -17.63 -3.35
N GLN A 41 -2.92 -17.30 -2.87
CA GLN A 41 -1.72 -18.06 -3.20
C GLN A 41 -1.76 -19.39 -2.46
N THR A 42 -1.38 -20.45 -3.17
CA THR A 42 -1.23 -21.79 -2.60
C THR A 42 0.22 -22.24 -2.75
N THR A 43 0.76 -22.88 -1.72
CA THR A 43 2.05 -23.57 -1.79
C THR A 43 1.85 -25.04 -1.43
N GLU A 44 2.80 -25.86 -1.82
CA GLU A 44 2.89 -27.23 -1.32
C GLU A 44 3.82 -27.22 -0.09
N ILE A 45 3.28 -27.60 1.07
CA ILE A 45 4.05 -27.84 2.30
C ILE A 45 3.86 -29.32 2.63
N ASP A 46 4.97 -30.05 2.70
CA ASP A 46 4.97 -31.49 3.00
C ASP A 46 4.05 -32.33 2.07
N GLY A 47 3.99 -31.99 0.79
CA GLY A 47 3.15 -32.67 -0.20
C GLY A 47 1.66 -32.31 -0.13
N VAL A 48 1.26 -31.38 0.75
CA VAL A 48 -0.11 -30.90 0.89
C VAL A 48 -0.23 -29.49 0.31
N LYS A 49 -1.13 -29.33 -0.66
CA LYS A 49 -1.50 -28.02 -1.19
C LYS A 49 -2.20 -27.21 -0.11
N THR A 50 -1.53 -26.19 0.39
CA THR A 50 -1.96 -25.33 1.48
C THR A 50 -2.14 -23.91 0.96
N GLU A 51 -3.28 -23.30 1.29
CA GLU A 51 -3.52 -21.90 1.02
C GLU A 51 -2.72 -21.02 1.99
N ILE A 52 -1.92 -20.11 1.45
CA ILE A 52 -1.11 -19.15 2.21
C ILE A 52 -1.86 -17.82 2.35
N GLY A 53 -2.63 -17.46 1.33
CA GLY A 53 -3.50 -16.29 1.33
C GLY A 53 -3.21 -15.30 0.22
N ARG A 54 -3.92 -14.19 0.23
CA ARG A 54 -4.00 -13.22 -0.87
C ARG A 54 -3.17 -11.95 -0.64
N PHE A 55 -2.81 -11.63 0.59
CA PHE A 55 -2.09 -10.40 0.92
C PHE A 55 -0.63 -10.70 1.26
N ALA A 56 0.30 -10.02 0.60
CA ALA A 56 1.73 -10.10 0.89
C ALA A 56 2.20 -8.86 1.64
N VAL A 57 2.92 -9.06 2.74
CA VAL A 57 3.61 -8.02 3.49
C VAL A 57 5.02 -7.86 2.95
N TRP A 58 5.37 -6.65 2.54
CA TRP A 58 6.68 -6.30 2.02
C TRP A 58 7.41 -5.45 3.04
N ALA A 59 8.58 -5.91 3.50
CA ALA A 59 9.44 -5.15 4.40
C ALA A 59 10.69 -4.66 3.67
N PRO A 60 11.18 -3.45 3.97
CA PRO A 60 12.38 -2.92 3.34
C PRO A 60 13.62 -3.70 3.80
N VAL A 61 14.54 -3.91 2.87
CA VAL A 61 15.86 -4.48 3.16
C VAL A 61 16.97 -3.45 2.84
N PRO A 62 18.15 -3.58 3.45
CA PRO A 62 19.28 -2.71 3.13
C PRO A 62 19.51 -2.69 1.62
N LYS A 63 19.79 -1.49 1.06
CA LYS A 63 19.92 -1.20 -0.39
C LYS A 63 18.60 -0.91 -1.15
N GLY A 64 17.49 -0.66 -0.44
CA GLY A 64 16.28 -0.08 -1.03
C GLY A 64 15.34 -1.06 -1.72
N ASN A 65 15.61 -2.36 -1.61
CA ASN A 65 14.68 -3.40 -2.06
C ASN A 65 13.65 -3.72 -0.98
N HIS A 66 12.60 -4.45 -1.34
CA HIS A 66 11.63 -5.01 -0.40
C HIS A 66 11.56 -6.52 -0.56
N ASN A 67 11.43 -7.23 0.56
CA ASN A 67 11.21 -8.66 0.56
C ASN A 67 9.84 -8.98 1.14
N VAL A 68 9.20 -10.01 0.60
CA VAL A 68 8.00 -10.59 1.21
C VAL A 68 8.41 -11.23 2.53
N VAL A 69 7.83 -10.77 3.63
CA VAL A 69 8.08 -11.34 4.97
C VAL A 69 6.95 -12.24 5.44
N GLU A 70 5.75 -12.04 4.90
CA GLU A 70 4.57 -12.86 5.22
C GLU A 70 3.54 -12.77 4.10
N VAL A 71 2.84 -13.88 3.85
CA VAL A 71 1.64 -13.91 3.02
C VAL A 71 0.51 -14.45 3.89
N GLY A 72 -0.66 -13.83 3.83
CA GLY A 72 -1.80 -14.18 4.67
C GLY A 72 -3.14 -13.82 4.04
N SER A 73 -4.21 -14.44 4.55
CA SER A 73 -5.58 -14.20 4.08
C SER A 73 -6.27 -13.03 4.80
N ASP A 74 -5.82 -12.66 6.01
CA ASP A 74 -6.40 -11.59 6.81
C ASP A 74 -5.55 -10.31 6.77
N VAL A 75 -5.97 -9.36 5.93
CA VAL A 75 -5.29 -8.06 5.78
C VAL A 75 -5.30 -7.24 7.07
N VAL A 76 -6.35 -7.33 7.90
CA VAL A 76 -6.46 -6.55 9.12
C VAL A 76 -5.45 -7.06 10.15
N ALA A 77 -5.35 -8.38 10.30
CA ALA A 77 -4.35 -8.99 11.17
C ALA A 77 -2.92 -8.61 10.74
N LEU A 78 -2.62 -8.63 9.44
CA LEU A 78 -1.32 -8.22 8.90
C LEU A 78 -1.04 -6.72 9.14
N MET A 79 -2.03 -5.87 8.94
CA MET A 79 -1.91 -4.43 9.23
C MET A 79 -1.57 -4.16 10.69
N HIS A 80 -2.26 -4.82 11.62
CA HIS A 80 -2.00 -4.68 13.05
C HIS A 80 -0.62 -5.22 13.44
N LYS A 81 -0.22 -6.37 12.89
CA LYS A 81 1.05 -7.03 13.22
C LYS A 81 2.28 -6.23 12.76
N TYR A 82 2.17 -5.60 11.60
CA TYR A 82 3.29 -4.88 10.97
C TYR A 82 3.17 -3.35 11.03
N ASP A 83 2.20 -2.83 11.78
CA ASP A 83 1.89 -1.40 11.90
C ASP A 83 1.75 -0.70 10.53
N VAL A 84 0.96 -1.35 9.65
CA VAL A 84 0.71 -0.86 8.29
C VAL A 84 -0.64 -0.13 8.26
N PRO A 85 -0.67 1.20 8.03
CA PRO A 85 -1.89 1.96 7.87
C PRO A 85 -2.58 1.61 6.54
N ALA A 86 -3.89 1.83 6.47
CA ALA A 86 -4.70 1.46 5.31
C ALA A 86 -4.23 2.10 3.99
N GLU A 87 -3.63 3.29 4.04
CA GLU A 87 -3.06 3.98 2.86
C GLU A 87 -1.87 3.22 2.23
N ARG A 88 -1.21 2.33 2.99
CA ARG A 88 -0.09 1.49 2.52
C ARG A 88 -0.54 0.07 2.15
N VAL A 89 -1.84 -0.14 1.94
CA VAL A 89 -2.40 -1.38 1.41
C VAL A 89 -2.70 -1.18 -0.08
N LEU A 90 -1.83 -1.70 -0.93
CA LEU A 90 -1.94 -1.64 -2.38
C LEU A 90 -2.91 -2.71 -2.85
N ARG A 91 -4.15 -2.31 -3.16
CA ARG A 91 -5.16 -3.22 -3.67
C ARG A 91 -5.07 -3.33 -5.18
N LEU A 92 -5.09 -4.56 -5.69
CA LEU A 92 -5.24 -4.80 -7.12
C LEU A 92 -6.67 -4.41 -7.49
N LEU A 93 -6.82 -3.37 -8.31
CA LEU A 93 -8.10 -3.06 -8.94
C LEU A 93 -8.40 -4.18 -9.93
N THR A 94 -9.10 -5.22 -9.48
CA THR A 94 -9.67 -6.20 -10.39
C THR A 94 -10.72 -5.45 -11.21
N ASN A 95 -10.55 -5.40 -12.53
CA ASN A 95 -11.50 -4.84 -13.49
C ASN A 95 -12.77 -5.71 -13.57
N GLY A 96 -13.36 -6.06 -12.43
CA GLY A 96 -14.60 -6.80 -12.30
C GLY A 96 -15.74 -5.83 -12.50
N GLY A 97 -16.31 -5.84 -13.70
CA GLY A 97 -17.45 -5.01 -14.07
C GLY A 97 -18.58 -5.12 -13.04
N CYS A 98 -19.00 -3.98 -12.50
CA CYS A 98 -20.32 -3.84 -11.93
C CYS A 98 -21.34 -4.01 -13.06
N HIS A 99 -21.84 -5.23 -13.24
CA HIS A 99 -23.19 -5.45 -13.73
C HIS A 99 -24.03 -5.88 -12.54
N GLY A 100 -24.88 -4.97 -12.09
CA GLY A 100 -25.94 -5.15 -11.12
C GLY A 100 -26.98 -4.07 -11.36
#